data_AF-A0A1E8CRY4-F1
#
_entry.id   AF-A0A1E8CRY4-F1
#
_cell.length_a   1.000
_cell.length_b   1.000
_cell.length_c   1.000
_cell.angle_alpha   90.00
_cell.angle_beta   90.00
_cell.angle_gamma   90.00
#
_symmetry.space_group_name_H-M   'P 1'
#
loop_
_entity.id
_entity.type
_entity.pdbx_description
1 polymer ?
#
loop_
_entity_poly.entity_id
_entity_poly.type
_entity_poly.pdbx_seq_one_letter_code
_entity_poly.pdbx_strand_id
1 'polypeptide(L)'
;MAASSTAAVAEPVVHGIDRMVRNIETGRFERSLSALTAAGALVAAAEIFFEHDSASFGNKLMWLPVAMGPVGAVAGVAGFCSHRMAKTALPIASVAICANGLQGFYLHARGIAQKPGGWRNARYNMEMGPPLLAPLLVTMVGGMGLLAAVLRREK
;
A
#
# COMPACT_ATOMS: atom_id res chain seq x y z
N MET A 1 -60.45 -3.24 -29.48
CA MET A 1 -59.46 -3.74 -28.50
C MET A 1 -58.08 -3.29 -28.96
N ALA A 2 -57.54 -2.23 -28.36
CA ALA A 2 -56.17 -1.77 -28.63
C ALA A 2 -55.21 -2.51 -27.69
N ALA A 3 -54.29 -3.28 -28.24
CA ALA A 3 -53.24 -3.94 -27.48
C ALA A 3 -52.18 -2.90 -27.08
N SER A 4 -52.09 -2.60 -25.79
CA SER A 4 -51.04 -1.75 -25.23
C SER A 4 -49.76 -2.58 -25.14
N SER A 5 -48.78 -2.27 -25.99
CA SER A 5 -47.45 -2.89 -25.96
C SER A 5 -46.65 -2.25 -24.83
N THR A 6 -46.47 -2.97 -23.73
CA THR A 6 -45.50 -2.63 -22.68
C THR A 6 -44.11 -2.77 -23.28
N ALA A 7 -43.49 -1.65 -23.63
CA ALA A 7 -42.08 -1.60 -23.98
C ALA A 7 -41.27 -2.12 -22.77
N ALA A 8 -40.62 -3.27 -22.95
CA ALA A 8 -39.63 -3.77 -22.00
C ALA A 8 -38.52 -2.72 -21.90
N VAL A 9 -38.38 -2.09 -20.72
CA VAL A 9 -37.25 -1.22 -20.42
C VAL A 9 -36.01 -2.10 -20.48
N ALA A 10 -35.18 -1.91 -21.50
CA ALA A 10 -33.89 -2.59 -21.58
C ALA A 10 -33.05 -2.13 -20.38
N GLU A 11 -32.77 -3.05 -19.46
CA GLU A 11 -31.84 -2.82 -18.36
C GLU A 11 -30.51 -2.33 -18.94
N PRO A 12 -29.96 -1.20 -18.47
CA PRO A 12 -28.73 -0.64 -19.01
C PRO A 12 -27.59 -1.65 -18.83
N VAL A 13 -26.84 -1.90 -19.90
CA VAL A 13 -25.65 -2.77 -19.85
C VAL A 13 -24.61 -2.09 -18.96
N VAL A 14 -24.47 -2.57 -17.72
CA VAL A 14 -23.46 -2.07 -16.78
C VAL A 14 -22.11 -2.70 -17.13
N HIS A 15 -21.15 -1.89 -17.58
CA HIS A 15 -19.80 -2.36 -17.84
C HIS A 15 -19.04 -2.54 -16.52
N GLY A 16 -17.98 -3.36 -16.52
CA GLY A 16 -17.13 -3.56 -15.34
C GLY A 16 -16.57 -2.24 -14.78
N ILE A 17 -16.25 -1.30 -15.67
CA ILE A 17 -15.80 0.05 -15.33
C ILE A 17 -16.90 0.83 -14.59
N ASP A 18 -18.15 0.79 -15.06
CA ASP A 18 -19.27 1.47 -14.40
C ASP A 18 -19.51 0.96 -12.97
N ARG A 19 -19.32 -0.35 -12.75
CA ARG A 19 -19.37 -0.96 -11.42
C ARG A 19 -18.21 -0.49 -10.55
N MET A 20 -17.00 -0.41 -11.10
CA MET A 20 -15.83 0.13 -10.38
C MET A 20 -16.06 1.58 -9.99
N VAL A 21 -16.46 2.45 -10.93
CA VAL A 21 -16.76 3.88 -10.69
C VAL A 21 -17.81 4.04 -9.59
N ARG A 22 -18.91 3.28 -9.65
CA ARG A 22 -19.94 3.32 -8.59
C ARG A 22 -19.42 2.85 -7.23
N ASN A 23 -18.56 1.84 -7.22
CA ASN A 23 -17.86 1.42 -6.00
C ASN A 23 -16.97 2.55 -5.48
N ILE A 24 -16.32 3.32 -6.36
CA ILE A 24 -15.53 4.50 -6.00
C ILE A 24 -16.39 5.55 -5.31
N GLU A 25 -17.43 5.99 -5.99
CA GLU A 25 -18.35 7.03 -5.54
C GLU A 25 -19.02 6.69 -4.21
N THR A 26 -19.23 5.39 -3.94
CA THR A 26 -19.88 4.91 -2.72
C THR A 26 -18.91 4.45 -1.63
N GLY A 27 -17.60 4.66 -1.81
CA GLY A 27 -16.56 4.31 -0.85
C GLY A 27 -16.39 2.80 -0.62
N ARG A 28 -16.66 2.00 -1.66
CA ARG A 28 -16.54 0.53 -1.65
C ARG A 28 -15.23 0.10 -2.29
N PHE A 29 -14.16 0.02 -1.50
CA PHE A 29 -12.84 -0.37 -2.00
C PHE A 29 -12.07 -1.30 -1.07
N GLU A 30 -12.70 -1.85 -0.03
CA GLU A 30 -12.01 -2.67 0.96
C GLU A 30 -11.21 -3.81 0.33
N ARG A 31 -11.80 -4.58 -0.60
CA ARG A 31 -11.10 -5.69 -1.27
C ARG A 31 -10.01 -5.17 -2.19
N SER A 32 -10.31 -4.17 -3.01
CA SER A 32 -9.36 -3.63 -3.99
C SER A 32 -8.11 -3.09 -3.27
N LEU A 33 -8.30 -2.31 -2.19
CA LEU A 33 -7.19 -1.81 -1.38
C LEU A 33 -6.49 -2.91 -0.58
N SER A 34 -7.21 -3.95 -0.12
CA SER A 34 -6.57 -5.12 0.52
C SER A 34 -5.66 -5.86 -0.47
N ALA A 35 -6.11 -6.05 -1.72
CA ALA A 35 -5.32 -6.69 -2.77
C ALA A 35 -4.13 -5.81 -3.20
N LEU A 36 -4.33 -4.51 -3.36
CA LEU A 36 -3.25 -3.55 -3.64
C LEU A 36 -2.24 -3.48 -2.50
N THR A 37 -2.68 -3.59 -1.24
CA THR A 37 -1.78 -3.71 -0.09
C THR A 37 -0.92 -4.97 -0.20
N ALA A 38 -1.52 -6.11 -0.58
CA ALA A 38 -0.76 -7.35 -0.71
C ALA A 38 0.26 -7.30 -1.85
N ALA A 39 -0.15 -6.87 -3.03
CA ALA A 39 0.73 -6.73 -4.20
C ALA A 39 1.82 -5.68 -3.94
N GLY A 40 1.43 -4.51 -3.43
CA GLY A 40 2.36 -3.44 -3.08
C GLY A 40 3.37 -3.86 -2.02
N ALA A 41 2.96 -4.67 -1.02
CA ALA A 41 3.86 -5.18 -0.01
C ALA A 41 4.92 -6.13 -0.60
N LEU A 42 4.55 -7.01 -1.54
CA LEU A 42 5.50 -7.90 -2.21
C LEU A 42 6.48 -7.14 -3.10
N VAL A 43 5.99 -6.20 -3.90
CA VAL A 43 6.83 -5.36 -4.77
C VAL A 43 7.81 -4.53 -3.92
N ALA A 44 7.31 -3.85 -2.89
CA ALA A 44 8.15 -3.08 -1.98
C ALA A 44 9.18 -3.98 -1.27
N ALA A 45 8.81 -5.19 -0.83
CA ALA A 45 9.77 -6.10 -0.21
C ALA A 45 10.91 -6.49 -1.15
N ALA A 46 10.60 -6.74 -2.42
CA ALA A 46 11.58 -7.08 -3.43
C ALA A 46 12.53 -5.91 -3.70
N GLU A 47 11.99 -4.71 -3.91
CA GLU A 47 12.79 -3.48 -4.09
C GLU A 47 13.72 -3.24 -2.89
N ILE A 48 13.17 -3.28 -1.67
CA ILE A 48 13.94 -3.08 -0.43
C ILE A 48 15.02 -4.16 -0.30
N PHE A 49 14.70 -5.42 -0.60
CA PHE A 49 15.67 -6.51 -0.53
C PHE A 49 16.88 -6.24 -1.41
N PHE A 50 16.67 -5.89 -2.69
CA PHE A 50 17.78 -5.61 -3.61
C PHE A 50 18.59 -4.37 -3.20
N GLU A 51 17.93 -3.31 -2.74
CA GLU A 51 18.60 -2.08 -2.25
C GLU A 51 19.45 -2.37 -1.00
N HIS A 52 18.92 -3.14 -0.06
CA HIS A 52 19.59 -3.43 1.20
C HIS A 52 20.70 -4.47 1.07
N ASP A 53 20.53 -5.44 0.17
CA ASP A 53 21.56 -6.41 -0.20
C ASP A 53 22.74 -5.71 -0.91
N SER A 54 22.45 -4.84 -1.89
CA SER A 54 23.45 -4.04 -2.60
C SER A 54 24.22 -3.10 -1.66
N ALA A 55 23.55 -2.54 -0.65
CA ALA A 55 24.18 -1.73 0.38
C ALA A 55 24.96 -2.55 1.43
N SER A 56 24.85 -3.89 1.41
CA SER A 56 25.56 -4.82 2.30
C SER A 56 25.42 -4.49 3.79
N PHE A 57 24.18 -4.24 4.25
CA PHE A 57 23.94 -3.88 5.64
C PHE A 57 24.19 -5.04 6.63
N GLY A 58 25.15 -4.84 7.54
CA GLY A 58 25.38 -5.74 8.68
C GLY A 58 24.38 -5.58 9.84
N ASN A 59 23.65 -4.47 9.90
CA ASN A 59 22.65 -4.24 10.95
C ASN A 59 21.35 -5.00 10.64
N LYS A 60 21.01 -5.97 11.49
CA LYS A 60 19.79 -6.79 11.36
C LYS A 60 18.50 -5.96 11.30
N LEU A 61 18.44 -4.81 11.98
CA LEU A 61 17.26 -3.94 11.94
C LEU A 61 16.97 -3.38 10.55
N MET A 62 17.97 -3.30 9.66
CA MET A 62 17.76 -2.87 8.27
C MET A 62 16.96 -3.90 7.47
N TRP A 63 16.82 -5.14 7.94
CA TRP A 63 16.04 -6.18 7.27
C TRP A 63 14.58 -6.23 7.74
N LEU A 64 14.22 -5.44 8.76
CA LEU A 64 12.84 -5.35 9.23
C LEU A 64 11.86 -4.90 8.12
N PRO A 65 12.16 -3.88 7.29
CA PRO A 65 11.27 -3.49 6.21
C PRO A 65 11.04 -4.57 5.15
N VAL A 66 12.03 -5.46 4.91
CA VAL A 66 11.86 -6.63 4.03
C VAL A 66 10.87 -7.63 4.64
N ALA A 67 11.00 -7.91 5.94
CA ALA A 67 10.10 -8.81 6.65
C ALA A 67 8.65 -8.28 6.73
N MET A 68 8.46 -6.96 6.71
CA MET A 68 7.11 -6.36 6.65
C MET A 68 6.37 -6.67 5.35
N GLY A 69 7.09 -6.98 4.27
CA GLY A 69 6.53 -7.38 2.97
C GLY A 69 5.62 -8.61 3.04
N PRO A 70 6.14 -9.79 3.42
CA PRO A 70 5.33 -10.99 3.62
C PRO A 70 4.18 -10.80 4.62
N VAL A 71 4.40 -10.02 5.70
CA VAL A 71 3.35 -9.69 6.68
C VAL A 71 2.20 -8.92 6.01
N GLY A 72 2.52 -7.88 5.24
CA GLY A 72 1.53 -7.10 4.48
C GLY A 72 0.84 -7.93 3.40
N ALA A 73 1.57 -8.80 2.72
CA ALA A 73 1.04 -9.71 1.70
C ALA A 73 -0.02 -10.66 2.29
N VAL A 74 0.32 -11.36 3.37
CA VAL A 74 -0.59 -12.28 4.05
C VAL A 74 -1.82 -11.54 4.59
N ALA A 75 -1.61 -10.39 5.25
CA ALA A 75 -2.71 -9.60 5.80
C ALA A 75 -3.64 -9.04 4.72
N GLY A 76 -3.09 -8.57 3.60
CA GLY A 76 -3.85 -8.07 2.45
C GLY A 76 -4.65 -9.17 1.75
N VAL A 77 -4.06 -10.35 1.50
CA VAL A 77 -4.78 -11.50 0.96
C VAL A 77 -5.88 -11.96 1.92
N ALA A 78 -5.58 -12.04 3.21
CA ALA A 78 -6.57 -12.40 4.22
C ALA A 78 -7.74 -11.39 4.25
N GLY A 79 -7.47 -10.09 4.17
CA GLY A 79 -8.50 -9.04 4.10
C GLY A 79 -9.33 -9.08 2.82
N PHE A 80 -8.69 -9.37 1.68
CA PHE A 80 -9.39 -9.59 0.42
C PHE A 80 -10.37 -10.76 0.52
N CYS A 81 -9.94 -11.89 1.09
CA CYS A 81 -10.75 -13.10 1.21
C CYS A 81 -11.80 -13.01 2.33
N SER A 82 -11.52 -12.32 3.43
CA SER A 82 -12.35 -12.32 4.64
C SER A 82 -12.60 -10.90 5.18
N HIS A 83 -13.88 -10.56 5.33
CA HIS A 83 -14.29 -9.28 5.92
C HIS A 83 -13.80 -9.13 7.36
N ARG A 84 -13.82 -10.23 8.15
CA ARG A 84 -13.29 -10.21 9.53
C ARG A 84 -11.80 -9.84 9.52
N MET A 85 -11.01 -10.42 8.62
CA MET A 85 -9.57 -10.15 8.52
C MET A 85 -9.27 -8.73 8.04
N ALA A 86 -10.08 -8.19 7.13
CA ALA A 86 -9.98 -6.80 6.69
C ALA A 86 -10.19 -5.79 7.84
N LYS A 87 -10.94 -6.18 8.89
CA LYS A 87 -11.22 -5.34 10.06
C LYS A 87 -10.37 -5.68 11.29
N THR A 88 -9.49 -6.68 11.23
CA THR A 88 -8.69 -7.14 12.38
C THR A 88 -7.21 -7.24 12.05
N ALA A 89 -6.81 -8.25 11.27
CA ALA A 89 -5.40 -8.49 10.94
C ALA A 89 -4.81 -7.41 10.02
N LEU A 90 -5.56 -6.99 8.99
CA LEU A 90 -5.11 -5.98 8.03
C LEU A 90 -4.72 -4.65 8.68
N PRO A 91 -5.58 -3.99 9.49
CA PRO A 91 -5.20 -2.70 10.10
C PRO A 91 -4.00 -2.82 11.05
N ILE A 92 -3.85 -3.93 11.78
CA ILE A 92 -2.70 -4.14 12.67
C ILE A 92 -1.40 -4.22 11.85
N ALA A 93 -1.38 -5.04 10.80
CA ALA A 93 -0.24 -5.14 9.90
C ALA A 93 0.05 -3.79 9.22
N SER A 94 -0.97 -3.10 8.75
CA SER A 94 -0.86 -1.81 8.09
C SER A 94 -0.32 -0.71 8.99
N VAL A 95 -0.72 -0.64 10.27
CA VAL A 95 -0.12 0.30 11.25
C VAL A 95 1.36 0.00 11.41
N ALA A 96 1.75 -1.27 11.55
CA ALA A 96 3.15 -1.65 11.69
C ALA A 96 3.97 -1.27 10.44
N ILE A 97 3.40 -1.48 9.24
CA ILE A 97 4.04 -1.10 7.96
C ILE A 97 4.19 0.43 7.87
N CYS A 98 3.16 1.21 8.19
CA CYS A 98 3.25 2.68 8.22
C CYS A 98 4.29 3.16 9.22
N ALA A 99 4.31 2.61 10.44
CA ALA A 99 5.28 2.97 11.46
C ALA A 99 6.70 2.67 11.01
N ASN A 100 6.93 1.51 10.37
CA ASN A 100 8.24 1.14 9.84
C ASN A 100 8.68 2.02 8.66
N GLY A 101 7.77 2.36 7.75
CA GLY A 101 8.04 3.30 6.66
C GLY A 101 8.39 4.72 7.14
N LEU A 102 7.65 5.25 8.11
CA LEU A 102 7.94 6.55 8.73
C LEU A 102 9.27 6.54 9.50
N GLN A 103 9.56 5.44 10.22
CA GLN A 103 10.85 5.25 10.85
C GLN A 103 11.99 5.24 9.82
N GLY A 104 11.82 4.50 8.72
CA GLY A 104 12.79 4.47 7.63
C GLY A 104 13.02 5.85 7.01
N PHE A 105 11.95 6.63 6.79
CA PHE A 105 12.05 7.99 6.25
C PHE A 105 12.92 8.89 7.15
N TYR A 106 12.66 8.85 8.47
CA TYR A 106 13.47 9.58 9.45
C TYR A 106 14.93 9.11 9.42
N LEU A 107 15.18 7.81 9.40
CA LEU A 107 16.54 7.26 9.39
C LEU A 107 17.29 7.59 8.09
N HIS A 108 16.60 7.60 6.94
CA HIS A 108 17.18 8.00 5.65
C HIS A 108 17.51 9.49 5.64
N ALA A 109 16.61 10.35 6.11
CA ALA A 109 16.86 11.78 6.27
C ALA A 109 18.06 12.04 7.20
N ARG A 110 18.13 11.34 8.32
CA ARG A 110 19.27 11.40 9.24
C ARG A 110 20.56 10.94 8.56
N GLY A 111 20.54 9.88 7.77
CA GLY A 111 21.70 9.39 7.02
C GLY A 111 22.22 10.42 6.00
N ILE A 112 21.32 11.10 5.29
CA ILE A 112 21.65 12.21 4.38
C ILE A 112 22.30 13.37 5.16
N ALA A 113 21.75 13.72 6.32
CA ALA A 113 22.28 14.79 7.17
C ALA A 113 23.69 14.50 7.71
N GLN A 114 24.04 13.22 7.88
CA GLN A 114 25.33 12.77 8.41
C GLN A 114 26.44 12.72 7.35
N LYS A 115 26.11 12.85 6.06
CA LYS A 115 27.12 12.95 5.00
C LYS A 115 27.90 14.28 5.06
N PRO A 116 29.10 14.34 4.47
CA PRO A 116 29.88 15.57 4.40
C PRO A 116 29.08 16.76 3.86
N GLY A 117 29.14 17.89 4.57
CA GLY A 117 28.36 19.09 4.27
C GLY A 117 26.87 19.03 4.65
N GLY A 118 26.38 17.88 5.13
CA GLY A 118 25.00 17.68 5.58
C GLY A 118 23.95 18.20 4.59
N TRP A 119 22.91 18.84 5.12
CA TRP A 119 21.86 19.45 4.31
C TRP A 119 22.31 20.66 3.48
N ARG A 120 23.45 21.28 3.81
CA ARG A 120 24.00 22.35 2.96
C ARG A 120 24.46 21.82 1.60
N ASN A 121 24.78 20.52 1.52
CA ASN A 121 25.07 19.81 0.27
C ASN A 121 23.94 18.83 -0.12
N ALA A 122 22.67 19.23 0.11
CA ALA A 122 21.51 18.36 -0.05
C ALA A 122 21.41 17.69 -1.42
N ARG A 123 21.66 18.41 -2.52
CA ARG A 123 21.55 17.85 -3.88
C ARG A 123 22.42 16.61 -4.05
N TYR A 124 23.71 16.74 -3.76
CA TYR A 124 24.66 15.64 -3.83
C TYR A 124 24.34 14.54 -2.81
N ASN A 125 24.00 14.92 -1.57
CA ASN A 125 23.77 13.93 -0.50
C ASN A 125 22.45 13.16 -0.66
N MET A 126 21.45 13.69 -1.36
CA MET A 126 20.23 12.96 -1.71
C MET A 126 20.48 11.92 -2.81
N GLU A 127 21.34 12.22 -3.79
CA GLU A 127 21.69 11.28 -4.87
C GLU A 127 22.64 10.19 -4.38
N MET A 128 23.65 10.57 -3.59
CA MET A 128 24.70 9.67 -3.12
C MET A 128 24.38 9.02 -1.77
N GLY A 129 23.24 9.34 -1.16
CA GLY A 129 22.81 8.88 0.15
C GLY A 129 21.67 7.87 0.10
N PRO A 130 21.16 7.49 1.28
CA PRO A 130 20.01 6.60 1.36
C PRO A 130 18.82 7.18 0.57
N PRO A 131 18.04 6.35 -0.15
CA PRO A 131 16.95 6.84 -0.99
C PRO A 131 15.82 7.41 -0.11
N LEU A 132 15.74 8.74 -0.02
CA LEU A 132 14.89 9.42 0.97
C LEU A 132 13.40 9.03 0.87
N LEU A 133 12.89 8.84 -0.35
CA LEU A 133 11.46 8.59 -0.60
C LEU A 133 11.06 7.11 -0.55
N ALA A 134 12.00 6.17 -0.65
CA ALA A 134 11.68 4.74 -0.67
C ALA A 134 10.90 4.28 0.59
N PRO A 135 11.25 4.73 1.82
CA PRO A 135 10.44 4.39 3.00
C PRO A 135 9.01 4.97 3.00
N LEU A 136 8.75 6.03 2.24
CA LEU A 136 7.40 6.57 2.09
C LEU A 136 6.53 5.71 1.17
N LEU A 137 7.11 4.98 0.22
CA LEU A 137 6.39 3.95 -0.55
C LEU A 137 5.89 2.83 0.37
N VAL A 138 6.71 2.39 1.32
CA VAL A 138 6.29 1.44 2.37
C VAL A 138 5.14 2.01 3.19
N THR A 139 5.23 3.29 3.57
CA THR A 139 4.16 3.98 4.30
C THR A 139 2.86 4.00 3.50
N MET A 140 2.93 4.23 2.19
CA MET A 140 1.77 4.21 1.28
C MET A 140 1.12 2.82 1.22
N VAL A 141 1.92 1.75 1.15
CA VAL A 141 1.41 0.35 1.19
C VAL A 141 0.63 0.10 2.47
N GLY A 142 1.18 0.49 3.62
CA GLY A 142 0.45 0.42 4.90
C GLY A 142 -0.82 1.28 4.87
N GLY A 143 -0.74 2.49 4.33
CA GLY A 143 -1.86 3.43 4.21
C GLY A 143 -3.04 2.86 3.42
N MET A 144 -2.77 2.16 2.30
CA MET A 144 -3.82 1.47 1.55
C MET A 144 -4.57 0.45 2.41
N GLY A 145 -3.87 -0.32 3.24
CA GLY A 145 -4.52 -1.31 4.11
C GLY A 145 -5.28 -0.68 5.28
N LEU A 146 -4.82 0.47 5.79
CA LEU A 146 -5.62 1.27 6.75
C LEU A 146 -6.91 1.80 6.10
N LEU A 147 -6.81 2.32 4.88
CA LEU A 147 -7.98 2.78 4.12
C LEU A 147 -8.94 1.62 3.83
N ALA A 148 -8.43 0.44 3.46
CA ALA A 148 -9.25 -0.76 3.32
C ALA A 148 -10.03 -1.09 4.60
N ALA A 149 -9.37 -0.98 5.76
CA ALA A 149 -9.97 -1.29 7.06
C ALA A 149 -11.12 -0.35 7.45
N VAL A 150 -11.16 0.89 6.95
CA VAL A 150 -12.25 1.84 7.24
C VAL A 150 -13.32 1.90 6.14
N LEU A 151 -12.98 1.55 4.90
CA LEU A 151 -13.91 1.60 3.76
C LEU A 151 -14.87 0.40 3.74
N ARG A 152 -15.87 0.49 2.86
CA ARG A 152 -16.89 -0.54 2.68
C ARG A 152 -16.39 -1.62 1.72
N ARG A 153 -16.92 -2.83 1.89
CA ARG A 153 -16.68 -3.94 0.98
C ARG A 153 -17.45 -3.79 -0.33
N GLU A 154 -16.78 -4.13 -1.43
CA GLU A 154 -17.36 -4.23 -2.77
C GLU A 154 -18.47 -5.28 -2.80
N LYS A 155 -19.49 -5.04 -3.61
CA LYS A 155 -20.60 -5.95 -3.88
C LYS A 155 -20.43 -6.64 -5.22
#